data_AF-A0AAW1YZP4-F1
#
_entry.id   AF-A0AAW1YZP4-F1
#
_cell.length_a   1.000
_cell.length_b   1.000
_cell.length_c   1.000
_cell.angle_alpha   90.00
_cell.angle_beta   90.00
_cell.angle_gamma   90.00
#
_symmetry.space_group_name_H-M   'P 1'
#
loop_
_entity.id
_entity.type
_entity.pdbx_description
1 polymer ?
#
loop_
_entity_poly.entity_id
_entity_poly.type
_entity_poly.pdbx_seq_one_letter_code
_entity_poly.pdbx_strand_id
1 'polypeptide(L)'
;MRRRTGQKIGGRREFVVINESHFRHKRKYGRGRMAGGWKRKKWVFGMLGVRYHQQKKSRKPILRLLEKRSRNHLVPLIAHHVRPGSSLISDEWRAYHILPVLGYNHHTVNHSKWYVDPHTSAHTQHIERAWRSYKEQIWRLRGNRTESLLSDHLAVIEWNEWLAKKHYYGAFGRLIHDISRMYK
;
A
#
# COMPACT_ATOMS: atom_id res chain seq x y z
N MET A 1 11.65 -5.43 -12.04
CA MET A 1 10.86 -4.16 -12.04
C MET A 1 10.87 -3.37 -10.70
N ARG A 2 11.61 -3.78 -9.67
CA ARG A 2 11.78 -2.97 -8.42
C ARG A 2 13.06 -2.11 -8.51
N ARG A 3 13.12 -0.99 -7.79
CA ARG A 3 14.31 -0.11 -7.76
C ARG A 3 15.50 -0.85 -7.16
N ARG A 4 16.70 -0.65 -7.73
CA ARG A 4 17.96 -1.30 -7.32
C ARG A 4 18.36 -1.03 -5.85
N THR A 5 17.93 0.12 -5.30
CA THR A 5 18.25 0.57 -3.93
C THR A 5 17.15 0.25 -2.91
N GLY A 6 16.14 -0.56 -3.28
CA GLY A 6 14.94 -0.78 -2.47
C GLY A 6 13.97 0.41 -2.48
N GLN A 7 12.72 0.16 -2.06
CA GLN A 7 11.69 1.18 -1.89
C GLN A 7 11.72 1.67 -0.43
N LYS A 8 12.00 2.96 -0.23
CA LYS A 8 11.91 3.64 1.07
C LYS A 8 10.99 4.85 0.95
N ILE A 9 10.15 5.06 1.97
CA ILE A 9 9.20 6.18 2.08
C ILE A 9 9.37 6.88 3.45
N GLY A 10 8.77 8.05 3.58
CA GLY A 10 8.81 8.89 4.78
C GLY A 10 9.96 9.91 4.80
N GLY A 11 10.15 10.53 5.96
CA GLY A 11 11.06 11.64 6.22
C GLY A 11 10.34 12.99 6.32
N ARG A 12 11.10 14.07 6.48
CA ARG A 12 10.59 15.41 6.87
C ARG A 12 9.50 16.02 5.96
N ARG A 13 9.38 15.59 4.70
CA ARG A 13 8.43 16.14 3.71
C ARG A 13 7.39 15.12 3.22
N GLU A 14 7.32 13.96 3.85
CA GLU A 14 6.43 12.86 3.43
C GLU A 14 5.91 12.15 4.68
N PHE A 15 4.59 12.15 4.87
CA PHE A 15 3.98 11.30 5.88
C PHE A 15 3.61 9.95 5.26
N VAL A 16 3.51 8.93 6.09
CA VAL A 16 3.18 7.57 5.68
C VAL A 16 1.89 7.15 6.34
N VAL A 17 0.91 6.73 5.53
CA VAL A 17 -0.33 6.14 6.04
C VAL A 17 -0.20 4.63 5.92
N ILE A 18 -0.47 3.89 6.99
CA ILE A 18 -0.39 2.42 7.03
C ILE A 18 -1.76 1.81 7.34
N ASN A 19 -2.07 0.69 6.69
CA ASN A 19 -3.30 -0.07 6.94
C ASN A 19 -3.20 -1.44 6.27
N GLU A 20 -3.97 -2.42 6.74
CA GLU A 20 -4.15 -3.72 6.16
C GLU A 20 -5.49 -3.82 5.42
N SER A 21 -5.48 -4.53 4.31
CA SER A 21 -6.68 -4.72 3.50
C SER A 21 -6.75 -6.15 2.97
N HIS A 22 -7.95 -6.72 3.08
CA HIS A 22 -8.22 -8.04 2.55
C HIS A 22 -8.71 -7.95 1.10
N PHE A 23 -8.04 -8.67 0.18
CA PHE A 23 -8.34 -8.69 -1.26
C PHE A 23 -9.28 -9.83 -1.63
N ARG A 24 -10.38 -10.02 -0.90
CA ARG A 24 -11.36 -11.07 -1.21
C ARG A 24 -12.11 -10.75 -2.51
N HIS A 25 -12.43 -11.77 -3.30
CA HIS A 25 -13.43 -11.63 -4.34
C HIS A 25 -14.79 -11.31 -3.70
N LYS A 26 -15.37 -10.15 -4.02
CA LYS A 26 -16.74 -9.80 -3.62
C LYS A 26 -17.70 -10.18 -4.76
N ARG A 27 -18.72 -10.97 -4.46
CA ARG A 27 -19.85 -11.19 -5.37
C ARG A 27 -20.62 -9.89 -5.53
N LYS A 28 -21.00 -9.52 -6.76
CA LYS A 28 -21.89 -8.38 -6.99
C LYS A 28 -23.24 -8.68 -6.31
N TYR A 29 -23.64 -7.85 -5.34
CA TYR A 29 -24.86 -8.02 -4.54
C TYR A 29 -24.99 -9.37 -3.79
N GLY A 30 -23.88 -10.07 -3.55
CA GLY A 30 -23.94 -11.41 -2.93
C GLY A 30 -24.54 -12.51 -3.81
N ARG A 31 -24.94 -12.22 -5.06
CA ARG A 31 -25.58 -13.16 -5.99
C ARG A 31 -24.59 -13.71 -7.03
N GLY A 32 -24.92 -14.88 -7.61
CA GLY A 32 -24.14 -15.55 -8.65
C GLY A 32 -23.24 -16.70 -8.14
N ARG A 33 -22.71 -17.50 -9.08
CA ARG A 33 -21.89 -18.69 -8.77
C ARG A 33 -20.71 -18.29 -7.88
N MET A 34 -20.53 -19.00 -6.77
CA MET A 34 -19.19 -19.15 -6.24
C MET A 34 -18.45 -20.02 -7.26
N ALA A 35 -17.73 -19.39 -8.20
CA ALA A 35 -16.57 -20.08 -8.72
C ALA A 35 -15.81 -20.53 -7.46
N GLY A 36 -15.46 -21.81 -7.33
CA GLY A 36 -14.74 -22.39 -6.20
C GLY A 36 -13.33 -21.81 -6.02
N GLY A 37 -13.23 -20.50 -6.18
CA GLY A 37 -12.05 -19.69 -6.25
C GLY A 37 -11.49 -19.58 -4.86
N TRP A 38 -10.41 -20.32 -4.67
CA TRP A 38 -9.28 -19.97 -3.85
C TRP A 38 -9.60 -19.08 -2.65
N LYS A 39 -9.70 -19.72 -1.47
CA LYS A 39 -9.89 -19.05 -0.18
C LYS A 39 -8.68 -18.14 0.08
N ARG A 40 -8.70 -16.91 -0.41
CA ARG A 40 -7.71 -15.87 -0.07
C ARG A 40 -7.75 -15.69 1.45
N LYS A 41 -6.72 -16.21 2.12
CA LYS A 41 -6.52 -16.09 3.57
C LYS A 41 -5.58 -14.94 3.91
N LYS A 42 -4.69 -14.57 2.99
CA LYS A 42 -3.65 -13.57 3.21
C LYS A 42 -4.18 -12.14 3.13
N TRP A 43 -3.66 -11.30 4.03
CA TRP A 43 -3.90 -9.87 4.04
C TRP A 43 -2.86 -9.17 3.18
N VAL A 44 -3.17 -7.98 2.70
CA VAL A 44 -2.18 -7.09 2.10
C VAL A 44 -1.95 -5.94 3.05
N PHE A 45 -0.71 -5.76 3.48
CA PHE A 45 -0.28 -4.59 4.22
C PHE A 45 0.16 -3.51 3.24
N GLY A 46 -0.39 -2.31 3.40
CA GLY A 46 -0.01 -1.15 2.61
C GLY A 46 0.65 -0.10 3.49
N MET A 47 1.78 0.41 3.01
CA MET A 47 2.42 1.61 3.52
C MET A 47 2.45 2.63 2.40
N LEU A 48 1.74 3.74 2.55
CA LEU A 48 1.54 4.73 1.51
C LEU A 48 2.27 6.02 1.86
N GLY A 49 3.40 6.28 1.18
CA GLY A 49 4.09 7.57 1.26
C GLY A 49 3.30 8.64 0.52
N VAL A 50 2.99 9.74 1.20
CA VAL A 50 2.23 10.87 0.67
C VAL A 50 3.08 12.12 0.80
N ARG A 51 3.38 12.75 -0.34
CA ARG A 51 4.09 14.02 -0.39
C ARG A 51 3.30 15.04 -1.20
N TYR A 52 3.22 16.24 -0.63
CA TYR A 52 2.72 17.42 -1.31
C TYR A 52 3.90 18.31 -1.71
N HIS A 53 3.93 18.78 -2.95
CA HIS A 53 4.95 19.71 -3.44
C HIS A 53 4.38 20.59 -4.53
N GLN A 54 4.34 21.91 -4.32
CA GLN A 54 3.86 22.91 -5.30
C GLN A 54 2.56 22.47 -5.99
N GLN A 55 1.53 22.17 -5.19
CA GLN A 55 0.22 21.66 -5.63
C GLN A 55 0.20 20.26 -6.28
N LYS A 56 1.35 19.61 -6.53
CA LYS A 56 1.41 18.23 -6.99
C LYS A 56 1.42 17.26 -5.81
N LYS A 57 0.55 16.25 -5.89
CA LYS A 57 0.44 15.15 -4.91
C LYS A 57 1.13 13.91 -5.45
N SER A 58 2.19 13.47 -4.78
CA SER A 58 2.87 12.20 -5.06
C SER A 58 2.39 11.13 -4.07
N ARG A 59 2.08 9.95 -4.59
CA ARG A 59 1.73 8.76 -3.81
C ARG A 59 2.70 7.63 -4.16
N LYS A 60 3.25 6.97 -3.14
CA LYS A 60 4.20 5.87 -3.31
C LYS A 60 3.78 4.70 -2.41
N PRO A 61 2.99 3.75 -2.93
CA PRO A 61 2.57 2.59 -2.15
C PRO A 61 3.70 1.57 -2.04
N ILE A 62 3.79 0.92 -0.90
CA ILE A 62 4.53 -0.32 -0.70
C ILE A 62 3.52 -1.33 -0.18
N LEU A 63 3.34 -2.42 -0.90
CA LEU A 63 2.29 -3.42 -0.74
C LEU A 63 2.94 -4.78 -0.48
N ARG A 64 2.64 -5.39 0.66
CA ARG A 64 3.23 -6.68 1.07
C ARG A 64 2.13 -7.66 1.45
N LEU A 65 2.24 -8.89 0.97
CA LEU A 65 1.39 -9.97 1.44
C LEU A 65 1.79 -10.35 2.87
N LEU A 66 0.80 -10.56 3.71
CA LEU A 66 0.95 -10.99 5.08
C LEU A 66 0.31 -12.35 5.29
N GLU A 67 1.02 -13.19 6.01
CA GLU A 67 0.45 -14.42 6.56
C GLU A 67 -0.43 -14.12 7.78
N LYS A 68 0.05 -13.24 8.66
CA LYS A 68 -0.64 -12.82 9.89
C LYS A 68 -0.53 -11.31 10.08
N ARG A 69 -1.58 -10.67 10.61
CA ARG A 69 -1.60 -9.24 10.99
C ARG A 69 -1.05 -9.00 12.40
N SER A 70 0.01 -9.73 12.77
CA SER A 70 0.63 -9.58 14.08
C SER A 70 1.73 -8.53 14.04
N ARG A 71 2.04 -7.96 15.21
CA ARG A 71 3.15 -7.03 15.39
C ARG A 71 4.45 -7.54 14.78
N ASN A 72 4.76 -8.83 14.98
CA ASN A 72 5.99 -9.47 14.50
C ASN A 72 6.10 -9.51 12.97
N HIS A 73 4.98 -9.39 12.24
CA HIS A 73 5.00 -9.31 10.77
C HIS A 73 4.96 -7.85 10.29
N LEU A 74 4.20 -6.98 10.96
CA LEU A 74 3.98 -5.60 10.54
C LEU A 74 5.19 -4.70 10.83
N VAL A 75 5.71 -4.76 12.05
CA VAL A 75 6.75 -3.84 12.52
C VAL A 75 8.06 -3.98 11.74
N PRO A 76 8.57 -5.20 11.45
CA PRO A 76 9.78 -5.31 10.63
C PRO A 76 9.61 -4.75 9.22
N LEU A 77 8.41 -4.88 8.62
CA LEU A 77 8.12 -4.28 7.32
C LEU A 77 8.12 -2.76 7.37
N ILE A 78 7.55 -2.17 8.43
CA ILE A 78 7.59 -0.72 8.67
C ILE A 78 9.04 -0.25 8.82
N ALA A 79 9.84 -0.88 9.69
CA ALA A 79 11.24 -0.54 9.88
C ALA A 79 12.08 -0.69 8.59
N HIS A 80 11.77 -1.71 7.80
CA HIS A 80 12.45 -1.95 6.54
C HIS A 80 12.07 -0.94 5.45
N HIS A 81 10.88 -0.36 5.45
CA HIS A 81 10.41 0.48 4.34
C HIS A 81 10.20 1.96 4.68
N VAL A 82 9.99 2.29 5.95
CA VAL A 82 9.75 3.64 6.44
C VAL A 82 11.02 4.16 7.10
N ARG A 83 11.38 5.40 6.82
CA ARG A 83 12.54 6.04 7.45
C ARG A 83 12.27 6.32 8.94
N PRO A 84 13.22 6.07 9.86
CA PRO A 84 13.10 6.48 11.25
C PRO A 84 12.75 7.97 11.39
N GLY A 85 12.02 8.35 12.43
CA GLY A 85 11.55 9.74 12.64
C GLY A 85 10.43 10.19 11.70
N SER A 86 9.91 9.31 10.84
CA SER A 86 8.78 9.67 9.96
C SER A 86 7.47 9.82 10.72
N SER A 87 6.60 10.69 10.21
CA SER A 87 5.20 10.74 10.64
C SER A 87 4.41 9.57 10.06
N LEU A 88 3.86 8.74 10.93
CA LEU A 88 3.02 7.59 10.59
C LEU A 88 1.57 7.85 11.01
N ILE A 89 0.63 7.47 10.15
CA ILE A 89 -0.81 7.55 10.45
C ILE A 89 -1.42 6.15 10.28
N SER A 90 -2.14 5.68 11.30
CA SER A 90 -2.89 4.40 11.24
C SER A 90 -4.22 4.49 11.99
N ASP A 91 -5.00 3.42 11.94
CA ASP A 91 -6.04 3.18 12.93
C ASP A 91 -5.44 2.78 14.30
N GLU A 92 -6.28 2.61 15.32
CA GLU A 92 -5.88 2.20 16.67
C GLU A 92 -5.60 0.69 16.81
N TRP A 93 -5.06 0.05 15.77
CA TRP A 93 -4.71 -1.36 15.85
C TRP A 93 -3.53 -1.59 16.82
N ARG A 94 -3.73 -2.48 17.81
CA ARG A 94 -2.78 -2.75 18.91
C ARG A 94 -1.36 -3.08 18.44
N ALA A 95 -1.20 -3.67 17.25
CA ALA A 95 0.13 -3.99 16.72
C ALA A 95 1.01 -2.74 16.55
N TYR A 96 0.40 -1.58 16.29
CA TYR A 96 1.09 -0.32 16.00
C TYR A 96 1.51 0.47 17.24
N HIS A 97 1.06 0.11 18.45
CA HIS A 97 1.36 0.86 19.67
C HIS A 97 2.86 0.96 20.02
N ILE A 98 3.69 0.09 19.43
CA ILE A 98 5.14 0.10 19.63
C ILE A 98 5.86 1.16 18.76
N LEU A 99 5.18 1.74 17.77
CA LEU A 99 5.81 2.65 16.81
C LEU A 99 6.42 3.91 17.45
N PRO A 100 5.79 4.58 18.44
CA PRO A 100 6.44 5.68 19.16
C PRO A 100 7.77 5.29 19.80
N VAL A 101 7.82 4.12 20.45
CA VAL A 101 9.02 3.58 21.11
C VAL A 101 10.15 3.30 20.10
N LEU A 102 9.79 2.96 18.87
CA LEU A 102 10.74 2.75 17.77
C LEU A 102 11.18 4.06 17.08
N GLY A 103 10.80 5.23 17.62
CA GLY A 103 11.20 6.53 17.12
C GLY A 103 10.38 7.04 15.94
N TYR A 104 9.13 6.60 15.80
CA TYR A 104 8.19 7.16 14.82
C TYR A 104 7.24 8.17 15.46
N ASN A 105 6.94 9.24 14.73
CA ASN A 105 5.89 10.18 15.12
C ASN A 105 4.54 9.58 14.71
N HIS A 106 3.99 8.73 15.56
CA HIS A 106 2.78 7.96 15.25
C HIS A 106 1.52 8.70 15.68
N HIS A 107 0.64 8.95 14.73
CA HIS A 107 -0.70 9.48 14.92
C HIS A 107 -1.72 8.38 14.64
N THR A 108 -2.76 8.30 15.47
CA THR A 108 -3.82 7.31 15.35
C THR A 108 -5.16 7.97 15.13
N VAL A 109 -6.09 7.21 14.54
CA VAL A 109 -7.47 7.65 14.36
C VAL A 109 -8.40 6.57 14.88
N ASN A 110 -9.25 6.95 15.83
CA ASN A 110 -10.30 6.07 16.33
C ASN A 110 -11.52 6.12 15.40
N HIS A 111 -11.62 5.16 14.48
CA HIS A 111 -12.74 5.07 13.53
C HIS A 111 -14.11 4.78 14.14
N SER A 112 -14.20 4.40 15.42
CA SER A 112 -15.49 4.31 16.12
C SER A 112 -16.03 5.66 16.55
N LYS A 113 -15.16 6.67 16.64
CA LYS A 113 -15.52 8.02 17.08
C LYS A 113 -15.43 9.03 15.94
N TRP A 114 -14.37 8.96 15.13
CA TRP A 114 -13.99 10.03 14.20
C TRP A 114 -13.52 9.50 12.84
N TYR A 115 -13.88 10.20 11.77
CA TYR A 115 -13.31 9.99 10.43
C TYR A 115 -11.99 10.74 10.22
N VAL A 116 -11.84 11.86 10.92
CA VAL A 116 -10.63 12.70 11.00
C VAL A 116 -10.46 13.01 12.48
N ASP A 117 -9.29 12.75 13.03
CA ASP A 117 -9.03 13.05 14.44
C ASP A 117 -9.08 14.57 14.67
N PRO A 118 -9.93 15.08 15.58
CA PRO A 118 -10.14 16.53 15.73
C PRO A 118 -8.95 17.27 16.32
N HIS A 119 -8.05 16.58 17.04
CA HIS A 119 -6.91 17.21 17.73
C HIS A 119 -5.66 17.25 16.84
N THR A 120 -5.40 16.17 16.10
CA THR A 120 -4.21 15.99 15.27
C THR A 120 -4.49 16.19 13.78
N SER A 121 -5.77 16.28 13.39
CA SER A 121 -6.22 16.25 11.99
C SER A 121 -5.77 14.99 11.24
N ALA A 122 -5.36 13.93 11.94
CA ALA A 122 -4.92 12.68 11.32
C ALA A 122 -6.10 11.94 10.68
N HIS A 123 -5.85 11.30 9.52
CA HIS A 123 -6.86 10.50 8.81
C HIS A 123 -6.21 9.45 7.91
N THR A 124 -6.88 8.30 7.75
CA THR A 124 -6.40 7.17 6.91
C THR A 124 -6.96 7.20 5.48
N GLN A 125 -7.78 8.19 5.12
CA GLN A 125 -8.50 8.26 3.84
C GLN A 125 -7.62 8.09 2.59
N HIS A 126 -6.35 8.51 2.66
CA HIS A 126 -5.41 8.36 1.56
C HIS A 126 -5.20 6.90 1.16
N ILE A 127 -5.02 6.03 2.16
CA ILE A 127 -4.81 4.60 1.90
C ILE A 127 -6.13 3.88 1.63
N GLU A 128 -7.24 4.31 2.23
CA GLU A 128 -8.56 3.77 1.93
C GLU A 128 -8.97 3.99 0.46
N ARG A 129 -8.76 5.22 -0.05
CA ARG A 129 -8.98 5.53 -1.47
C ARG A 129 -8.05 4.72 -2.38
N ALA A 130 -6.80 4.53 -1.96
CA ALA A 130 -5.85 3.70 -2.69
C ALA A 130 -6.32 2.25 -2.76
N TRP A 131 -6.78 1.67 -1.65
CA TRP A 131 -7.32 0.32 -1.60
C TRP A 131 -8.49 0.11 -2.54
N ARG A 132 -9.41 1.08 -2.64
CA ARG A 132 -10.52 1.02 -3.60
C ARG A 132 -9.99 0.88 -5.02
N SER A 133 -9.05 1.75 -5.42
CA SER A 133 -8.47 1.75 -6.77
C SER A 133 -7.70 0.46 -7.06
N TYR A 134 -6.89 -0.03 -6.12
CA TYR A 134 -6.09 -1.24 -6.29
C TYR A 134 -6.96 -2.48 -6.41
N LYS A 135 -8.00 -2.60 -5.58
CA LYS A 135 -8.97 -3.71 -5.67
C LYS A 135 -9.70 -3.70 -6.99
N GLU A 136 -10.15 -2.53 -7.44
CA GLU A 136 -10.87 -2.39 -8.71
C GLU A 136 -10.01 -2.82 -9.91
N GLN A 137 -8.75 -2.38 -9.97
CA GLN A 137 -7.81 -2.81 -11.01
C GLN A 137 -7.65 -4.33 -11.04
N ILE A 138 -7.48 -4.95 -9.87
CA ILE A 138 -7.30 -6.40 -9.75
C ILE A 138 -8.59 -7.16 -10.11
N TRP A 139 -9.76 -6.69 -9.68
CA TRP A 139 -11.03 -7.35 -9.95
C TRP A 139 -11.41 -7.32 -11.43
N ARG A 140 -11.06 -6.25 -12.15
CA ARG A 140 -11.28 -6.14 -13.60
C ARG A 140 -10.53 -7.21 -14.40
N LEU A 141 -9.39 -7.69 -13.90
CA LEU A 141 -8.56 -8.67 -14.59
C LEU A 141 -9.13 -10.10 -14.54
N ARG A 142 -10.21 -10.36 -13.79
CA ARG A 142 -11.01 -11.62 -13.68
C ARG A 142 -10.26 -12.97 -13.52
N GLY A 143 -8.94 -12.96 -13.51
CA GLY A 143 -8.05 -14.13 -13.49
C GLY A 143 -7.19 -14.24 -12.22
N ASN A 144 -7.29 -13.29 -11.28
CA ASN A 144 -6.58 -13.40 -10.01
C ASN A 144 -7.12 -14.63 -9.23
N ARG A 145 -6.38 -15.75 -9.25
CA ARG A 145 -6.80 -17.03 -8.66
C ARG A 145 -5.76 -17.64 -7.72
N THR A 146 -4.58 -17.03 -7.58
CA THR A 146 -3.45 -17.55 -6.77
C THR A 146 -2.73 -16.44 -5.98
N GLU A 147 -1.96 -16.82 -4.94
CA GLU A 147 -1.13 -15.86 -4.17
C GLU A 147 -0.09 -15.19 -5.06
N SER A 148 0.58 -15.99 -5.91
CA SER A 148 1.60 -15.49 -6.84
C SER A 148 1.02 -14.42 -7.74
N LEU A 149 -0.13 -14.68 -8.35
CA LEU A 149 -0.74 -13.71 -9.26
C LEU A 149 -1.19 -12.44 -8.53
N LEU A 150 -1.68 -12.57 -7.28
CA LEU A 150 -1.94 -11.39 -6.45
C LEU A 150 -0.64 -10.61 -6.18
N SER A 151 0.46 -11.28 -5.84
CA SER A 151 1.77 -10.67 -5.65
C SER A 151 2.24 -9.92 -6.90
N ASP A 152 2.08 -10.51 -8.08
CA ASP A 152 2.45 -9.91 -9.36
C ASP A 152 1.62 -8.66 -9.65
N HIS A 153 0.31 -8.71 -9.41
CA HIS A 153 -0.54 -7.53 -9.55
C HIS A 153 -0.13 -6.40 -8.59
N LEU A 154 0.20 -6.72 -7.34
CA LEU A 154 0.69 -5.71 -6.38
C LEU A 154 2.02 -5.11 -6.86
N ALA A 155 2.92 -5.92 -7.43
CA ALA A 155 4.18 -5.44 -7.98
C ALA A 155 3.98 -4.50 -9.19
N VAL A 156 3.01 -4.79 -10.07
CA VAL A 156 2.66 -3.91 -11.20
C VAL A 156 2.06 -2.59 -10.70
N ILE A 157 1.19 -2.63 -9.69
CA ILE A 157 0.63 -1.42 -9.06
C ILE A 157 1.75 -0.54 -8.48
N GLU A 158 2.68 -1.12 -7.73
CA GLU A 158 3.84 -0.41 -7.21
C GLU A 158 4.70 0.17 -8.34
N TRP A 159 5.06 -0.63 -9.34
CA TRP A 159 5.85 -0.17 -10.48
C TRP A 159 5.20 1.03 -11.17
N ASN A 160 3.88 0.99 -11.36
CA ASN A 160 3.15 2.06 -12.01
C ASN A 160 3.22 3.37 -11.21
N GLU A 161 2.93 3.32 -9.91
CA GLU A 161 2.94 4.50 -9.03
C GLU A 161 4.35 5.06 -8.80
N TRP A 162 5.37 4.20 -8.74
CA TRP A 162 6.73 4.61 -8.46
C TRP A 162 7.48 5.13 -9.69
N LEU A 163 7.27 4.50 -10.84
CA LEU A 163 8.11 4.64 -12.03
C LEU A 163 7.31 5.11 -13.25
N ALA A 164 6.28 4.37 -13.64
CA ALA A 164 5.57 4.62 -14.90
C ALA A 164 4.94 6.02 -14.99
N LYS A 165 4.23 6.45 -13.93
CA LYS A 165 3.57 7.77 -13.90
C LYS A 165 4.54 8.96 -13.94
N LYS A 166 5.83 8.73 -13.70
CA LYS A 166 6.87 9.76 -13.72
C LYS A 166 7.68 9.75 -15.01
N HIS A 167 7.48 8.73 -15.84
CA HIS A 167 8.18 8.61 -17.09
C HIS A 167 7.53 9.50 -18.15
N TYR A 168 8.34 10.19 -18.94
CA TYR A 168 7.87 11.15 -19.95
C TYR A 168 6.90 10.51 -20.95
N TYR A 169 7.23 9.31 -21.43
CA TYR A 169 6.40 8.52 -22.35
C TYR A 169 5.38 7.60 -21.64
N GLY A 170 5.06 7.90 -20.39
CA GLY A 170 4.12 7.11 -19.58
C GLY A 170 4.55 5.66 -19.35
N ALA A 171 3.56 4.79 -19.11
CA ALA A 171 3.79 3.41 -18.71
C ALA A 171 4.45 2.55 -19.80
N PHE A 172 3.99 2.65 -21.05
CA PHE A 172 4.57 1.87 -22.14
C PHE A 172 6.04 2.24 -22.37
N GLY A 173 6.37 3.53 -22.43
CA GLY A 173 7.76 3.94 -22.57
C GLY A 173 8.62 3.53 -21.38
N ARG A 174 8.06 3.53 -20.16
CA ARG A 174 8.77 3.02 -18.99
C ARG A 174 9.06 1.52 -19.10
N LEU A 175 8.10 0.76 -19.62
CA LEU A 175 8.23 -0.68 -19.82
C LEU A 175 9.35 -0.99 -20.83
N ILE A 176 9.35 -0.32 -21.99
CA ILE A 176 10.40 -0.48 -23.01
C ILE A 176 11.78 -0.13 -22.43
N HIS A 177 11.88 0.97 -21.67
CA HIS A 177 13.11 1.33 -20.97
C HIS A 177 13.57 0.24 -19.97
N ASP A 178 12.64 -0.36 -19.21
CA ASP A 178 12.99 -1.40 -18.25
C ASP A 178 13.40 -2.71 -18.94
N ILE A 179 12.77 -3.07 -20.06
CA ILE A 179 13.16 -4.22 -20.92
C ILE A 179 14.56 -3.99 -21.50
N SER A 180 14.83 -2.83 -22.09
CA SER A 180 16.14 -2.56 -22.70
C SER A 180 17.30 -2.59 -21.71
N ARG A 181 17.05 -2.39 -20.42
CA ARG A 181 18.03 -2.56 -19.34
C ARG A 181 18.25 -4.00 -18.89
N MET A 182 17.36 -4.92 -19.20
CA MET A 182 17.51 -6.34 -18.86
C MET A 182 18.37 -7.10 -19.86
N TYR A 183 18.45 -6.61 -21.10
CA TYR A 183 19.18 -7.24 -22.20
C TYR A 183 20.46 -6.48 -22.58
N LYS A 184 21.02 -5.72 -21.64
CA LYS A 184 22.37 -5.15 -21.67
C LYS A 184 23.22 -5.88 -20.66
#